data_AF-A0A939KNG0-F1
#
_entry.id   AF-A0A939KNG0-F1
#
_cell.length_a   1.000
_cell.length_b   1.000
_cell.length_c   1.000
_cell.angle_alpha   90.00
_cell.angle_beta   90.00
_cell.angle_gamma   90.00
#
_symmetry.space_group_name_H-M   'P 1'
#
loop_
_entity.id
_entity.type
_entity.pdbx_description
1 polymer ?
#
loop_
_entity_poly.entity_id
_entity_poly.type
_entity_poly.pdbx_seq_one_letter_code
_entity_poly.pdbx_strand_id
1 'polypeptide(L)'
;MNTITAAGGRAVAVPGDVSDLAAVPRMFDQAEAELGPLDIVVSNAAIVINKPFADYTLEDYQDTFDTNTRGAFLVLQQAAARVRENGRIIAISSGGTRLLLTGTTAASWVTAQNIGAGGGVM
;
A
#
# COMPACT_ATOMS: atom_id res chain seq x y z
N MET A 1 -5.37 7.03 -15.83
CA MET A 1 -4.61 6.72 -17.06
C MET A 1 -4.57 7.92 -18.02
N ASN A 2 -5.72 8.34 -18.55
CA ASN A 2 -5.81 9.36 -19.61
C ASN A 2 -5.16 10.71 -19.24
N THR A 3 -5.24 11.13 -17.98
CA THR A 3 -4.63 12.38 -17.49
C THR A 3 -3.11 12.34 -17.43
N ILE A 4 -2.50 11.19 -17.08
CA ILE A 4 -1.03 11.03 -17.01
C ILE A 4 -0.44 11.05 -18.42
N THR A 5 -1.06 10.29 -19.33
CA THR A 5 -0.62 10.23 -20.73
C THR A 5 -0.87 11.55 -21.46
N ALA A 6 -1.99 12.22 -21.21
CA ALA A 6 -2.26 13.55 -21.76
C ALA A 6 -1.27 14.62 -21.29
N ALA A 7 -0.68 14.45 -20.09
CA ALA A 7 0.38 15.31 -19.57
C ALA A 7 1.78 14.93 -20.11
N GLY A 8 1.90 13.98 -21.05
CA GLY A 8 3.16 13.53 -21.63
C GLY A 8 3.90 12.46 -20.83
N GLY A 9 3.31 11.94 -19.76
CA GLY A 9 3.87 10.84 -18.97
C GLY A 9 3.57 9.46 -19.58
N ARG A 10 4.26 8.43 -19.07
CA ARG A 10 3.95 7.02 -19.36
C ARG A 10 3.23 6.41 -18.16
N ALA A 11 2.15 5.67 -18.43
CA ALA A 11 1.38 4.97 -17.40
C ALA A 11 1.05 3.55 -17.88
N VAL A 12 1.03 2.61 -16.95
CA VAL A 12 0.48 1.25 -17.12
C VAL A 12 -0.57 1.03 -16.03
N ALA A 13 -1.67 0.36 -16.37
CA ALA A 13 -2.65 -0.09 -15.38
C ALA A 13 -2.41 -1.57 -15.10
N VAL A 14 -2.07 -1.91 -13.86
CA VAL A 14 -1.84 -3.28 -13.42
C VAL A 14 -2.85 -3.61 -12.31
N PRO A 15 -3.97 -4.28 -12.62
CA PRO A 15 -4.98 -4.59 -11.63
C PRO A 15 -4.49 -5.68 -10.66
N GLY A 16 -4.81 -5.53 -9.38
CA GLY A 16 -4.55 -6.55 -8.37
C GLY A 16 -5.13 -6.15 -7.01
N ASP A 17 -5.45 -7.16 -6.22
CA ASP A 17 -5.80 -7.01 -4.81
C ASP A 17 -4.54 -7.17 -3.97
N VAL A 18 -4.21 -6.17 -3.16
CA VAL A 18 -3.02 -6.22 -2.30
C VAL A 18 -3.15 -7.28 -1.21
N SER A 19 -4.35 -7.74 -0.89
CA SER A 19 -4.59 -8.82 0.07
C SER A 19 -4.23 -10.22 -0.47
N ASP A 20 -4.10 -10.37 -1.80
CA ASP A 20 -3.70 -11.62 -2.47
C ASP A 20 -2.16 -11.75 -2.51
N LEU A 21 -1.67 -12.81 -1.86
CA LEU A 21 -0.25 -13.17 -1.78
C LEU A 21 0.44 -13.28 -3.14
N ALA A 22 -0.29 -13.72 -4.16
CA ALA A 22 0.26 -13.91 -5.49
C ALA A 22 0.10 -12.67 -6.38
N ALA A 23 -0.83 -11.76 -6.07
CA ALA A 23 -1.06 -10.55 -6.87
C ALA A 23 0.08 -9.54 -6.73
N VAL A 24 0.52 -9.27 -5.50
CA VAL A 24 1.52 -8.21 -5.26
C VAL A 24 2.83 -8.47 -6.02
N PRO A 25 3.47 -9.66 -5.98
CA PRO A 25 4.68 -9.90 -6.78
C PRO A 25 4.44 -9.73 -8.29
N ARG A 26 3.33 -10.25 -8.82
CA ARG A 26 2.97 -10.09 -10.24
C ARG A 26 2.81 -8.63 -10.63
N MET A 27 2.22 -7.82 -9.76
CA MET A 27 2.04 -6.39 -10.02
C MET A 27 3.38 -5.67 -10.15
N PHE A 28 4.35 -6.00 -9.30
CA PHE A 28 5.71 -5.45 -9.39
C PHE A 28 6.43 -5.93 -10.65
N ASP A 29 6.36 -7.23 -10.97
CA ASP A 29 6.98 -7.80 -12.18
C ASP A 29 6.47 -7.09 -13.44
N GLN A 30 5.16 -6.88 -13.55
CA GLN A 30 4.55 -6.23 -14.70
C GLN A 30 4.88 -4.73 -14.74
N ALA A 31 4.89 -4.04 -13.59
CA ALA A 31 5.26 -2.63 -13.53
C ALA A 31 6.71 -2.42 -13.98
N GLU A 32 7.64 -3.28 -13.56
CA GLU A 32 9.06 -3.21 -13.96
C GLU A 32 9.26 -3.53 -15.45
N ALA A 33 8.53 -4.53 -15.98
CA ALA A 33 8.60 -4.86 -17.39
C ALA A 33 8.14 -3.70 -18.29
N GLU A 34 7.10 -2.98 -17.87
CA GLU A 34 6.46 -1.94 -18.68
C GLU A 34 7.08 -0.54 -18.44
N LEU A 35 7.49 -0.24 -17.22
CA LEU A 35 8.00 1.08 -16.82
C LEU A 35 9.51 1.12 -16.55
N GLY A 36 10.17 -0.02 -16.41
CA GLY A 36 11.57 -0.12 -16.01
C GLY A 36 11.75 -0.13 -14.48
N PRO A 37 12.99 0.03 -13.99
CA PRO A 37 13.32 -0.05 -12.57
C PRO A 37 12.50 0.90 -11.68
N LEU A 38 12.18 0.45 -10.47
CA LEU A 38 11.34 1.21 -9.54
C LEU A 38 12.14 2.21 -8.70
N ASP A 39 11.77 3.47 -8.81
CA ASP A 39 12.34 4.56 -8.02
C ASP A 39 11.55 4.84 -6.75
N ILE A 40 10.23 4.78 -6.87
CA ILE A 40 9.30 5.16 -5.82
C ILE A 40 8.17 4.14 -5.81
N VAL A 41 7.90 3.59 -4.62
CA VAL A 41 6.70 2.79 -4.38
C VAL A 41 5.86 3.47 -3.30
N VAL A 42 4.56 3.57 -3.56
CA VAL A 42 3.59 4.12 -2.62
C VAL A 42 2.59 3.04 -2.24
N SER A 43 2.68 2.54 -1.01
CA SER A 43 1.67 1.65 -0.43
C SER A 43 0.51 2.50 0.07
N ASN A 44 -0.55 2.60 -0.73
CA ASN A 44 -1.73 3.44 -0.47
C ASN A 44 -3.06 2.68 -0.37
N ALA A 45 -3.15 1.47 -0.94
CA ALA A 45 -4.40 0.72 -0.96
C ALA A 45 -4.90 0.48 0.47
N ALA A 46 -6.14 0.90 0.73
CA ALA A 46 -6.80 0.73 2.02
C ALA A 46 -8.32 0.74 1.84
N ILE A 47 -9.03 0.03 2.71
CA ILE A 47 -10.48 0.10 2.87
C ILE A 47 -10.83 0.71 4.23
N VAL A 48 -12.01 1.33 4.30
CA VAL A 48 -12.57 1.86 5.54
C VAL A 48 -14.02 1.41 5.61
N ILE A 49 -14.32 0.61 6.63
CA ILE A 49 -15.68 0.24 6.99
C ILE A 49 -16.10 1.18 8.11
N ASN A 50 -17.26 1.81 7.99
CA ASN A 50 -17.79 2.76 8.97
C ASN A 50 -19.20 2.34 9.37
N LYS A 51 -19.35 1.91 10.62
CA LYS A 51 -20.61 1.50 11.25
C LYS A 51 -20.46 1.47 12.77
N PRO A 52 -21.55 1.36 13.55
CA PRO A 52 -21.47 1.19 15.00
C PRO A 52 -20.61 -0.02 15.37
N PHE A 53 -19.80 0.09 16.43
CA PHE A 53 -18.85 -0.97 16.79
C PHE A 53 -19.53 -2.33 17.06
N ALA A 54 -20.74 -2.31 17.63
CA ALA A 54 -21.53 -3.52 17.90
C ALA A 54 -21.98 -4.25 16.62
N ASP A 55 -21.96 -3.58 15.47
CA ASP A 55 -22.41 -4.13 14.19
C ASP A 55 -21.25 -4.65 13.32
N TYR A 56 -20.01 -4.60 13.83
CA TYR A 56 -18.87 -5.22 13.15
C TYR A 56 -18.95 -6.73 13.24
N THR A 57 -18.78 -7.36 12.09
CA THR A 57 -18.60 -8.79 11.95
C THR A 57 -17.11 -9.11 11.92
N LEU A 58 -16.78 -10.40 12.08
CA LEU A 58 -15.41 -10.86 11.91
C LEU A 58 -14.91 -10.69 10.47
N GLU A 59 -15.81 -10.75 9.48
CA GLU A 59 -15.49 -10.53 8.07
C GLU A 59 -15.03 -9.08 7.84
N ASP A 60 -15.74 -8.09 8.39
CA ASP A 60 -15.30 -6.67 8.28
C ASP A 60 -13.91 -6.45 8.87
N TYR A 61 -13.62 -7.12 9.99
CA TYR A 61 -12.31 -7.08 10.61
C TYR A 61 -11.26 -7.70 9.69
N GLN A 62 -11.54 -8.90 9.17
CA GLN A 62 -10.65 -9.62 8.28
C GLN A 62 -10.36 -8.82 7.02
N ASP A 63 -11.37 -8.31 6.33
CA ASP A 63 -11.21 -7.49 5.13
C ASP A 63 -10.32 -6.26 5.40
N THR A 64 -10.59 -5.56 6.50
CA THR A 64 -9.83 -4.36 6.87
C THR A 64 -8.37 -4.70 7.14
N PHE A 65 -8.09 -5.77 7.89
CA PHE A 65 -6.72 -6.19 8.20
C PHE A 65 -6.00 -6.80 6.98
N ASP A 66 -6.72 -7.54 6.15
CA ASP A 66 -6.17 -8.20 4.97
C ASP A 66 -5.74 -7.17 3.93
N THR A 67 -6.52 -6.11 3.69
CA THR A 67 -6.09 -5.01 2.82
C THR A 67 -5.08 -4.09 3.51
N ASN A 68 -5.44 -3.52 4.65
CA ASN A 68 -4.71 -2.36 5.21
C ASN A 68 -3.42 -2.76 5.96
N THR A 69 -3.32 -4.00 6.42
CA THR A 69 -2.18 -4.50 7.18
C THR A 69 -1.41 -5.55 6.41
N ARG A 70 -2.04 -6.70 6.10
CA ARG A 70 -1.37 -7.78 5.35
C ARG A 70 -0.96 -7.28 3.96
N GLY A 71 -1.87 -6.64 3.23
CA GLY A 71 -1.58 -6.14 1.90
C GLY A 71 -0.50 -5.07 1.88
N ALA A 72 -0.56 -4.11 2.82
CA ALA A 72 0.52 -3.13 2.98
C ALA A 72 1.87 -3.81 3.28
N PHE A 73 1.91 -4.81 4.15
CA PHE A 73 3.13 -5.57 4.43
C PHE A 73 3.72 -6.23 3.17
N LEU A 74 2.88 -6.89 2.35
CA LEU A 74 3.32 -7.54 1.12
C LEU A 74 3.89 -6.53 0.11
N VAL A 75 3.23 -5.38 -0.06
CA VAL A 75 3.71 -4.30 -0.94
C VAL A 75 5.04 -3.75 -0.44
N LEU A 76 5.16 -3.48 0.86
CA LEU A 76 6.39 -2.94 1.45
C LEU A 76 7.54 -3.94 1.39
N GLN A 77 7.27 -5.25 1.52
CA GLN A 77 8.27 -6.29 1.35
C GLN A 77 8.83 -6.31 -0.09
N GLN A 78 7.95 -6.28 -1.11
CA GLN A 78 8.40 -6.21 -2.51
C GLN A 78 9.15 -4.90 -2.79
N ALA A 79 8.66 -3.78 -2.26
CA ALA A 79 9.31 -2.49 -2.40
C ALA A 79 10.73 -2.47 -1.81
N ALA A 80 10.91 -3.01 -0.61
CA ALA A 80 12.21 -3.09 0.05
C ALA A 80 13.21 -3.95 -0.73
N ALA A 81 12.73 -4.95 -1.47
CA ALA A 81 13.57 -5.83 -2.27
C ALA A 81 13.91 -5.26 -3.66
N ARG A 82 13.07 -4.38 -4.22
CA ARG A 82 13.13 -4.00 -5.66
C ARG A 82 13.39 -2.52 -5.92
N VAL A 83 13.04 -1.63 -5.00
CA VAL A 83 13.29 -0.19 -5.17
C VAL A 83 14.79 0.05 -5.20
N ARG A 84 15.26 0.75 -6.24
CA ARG A 84 16.70 0.97 -6.45
C ARG A 84 17.32 1.82 -5.35
N GLU A 85 18.65 1.80 -5.28
CA GLU A 85 19.41 2.73 -4.42
C GLU A 85 18.99 4.18 -4.66
N ASN A 86 18.90 4.95 -3.58
CA ASN A 86 18.40 6.33 -3.57
C ASN A 86 16.91 6.47 -3.93
N GLY A 87 16.15 5.38 -4.04
CA GLY A 87 14.69 5.39 -4.20
C GLY A 87 13.94 5.73 -2.91
N ARG A 88 12.60 5.69 -2.95
CA ARG A 88 11.72 5.98 -1.80
C ARG A 88 10.60 4.94 -1.67
N ILE A 89 10.35 4.51 -0.45
CA ILE A 89 9.19 3.68 -0.09
C ILE A 89 8.30 4.52 0.81
N ILE A 90 7.05 4.74 0.40
CA ILE A 90 6.09 5.59 1.11
C ILE A 90 4.89 4.74 1.49
N ALA A 91 4.62 4.63 2.79
CA ALA A 91 3.40 4.03 3.31
C ALA A 91 2.42 5.13 3.73
N ILE A 92 1.23 5.13 3.14
CA ILE A 92 0.18 6.07 3.52
C ILE A 92 -0.57 5.53 4.74
N SER A 93 -0.71 6.39 5.74
CA SER A 93 -1.41 6.14 7.00
C SER A 93 -2.63 7.06 7.12
N SER A 94 -3.28 7.06 8.27
CA SER A 94 -4.41 7.93 8.61
C SER A 94 -4.07 8.76 9.84
N GLY A 95 -4.58 10.00 9.88
CA GLY A 95 -4.57 10.83 11.09
C GLY A 95 -5.30 10.19 12.29
N GLY A 96 -6.16 9.19 12.05
CA GLY A 96 -6.79 8.37 13.08
C GLY A 96 -5.80 7.60 13.96
N THR A 97 -4.54 7.46 13.55
CA THR A 97 -3.47 6.91 14.41
C THR A 97 -3.10 7.84 15.57
N ARG A 98 -3.35 9.14 15.44
CA ARG A 98 -2.95 10.18 16.41
C ARG A 98 -4.14 10.93 17.00
N LEU A 99 -5.29 10.88 16.33
CA LEU A 99 -6.53 11.56 16.72
C LEU A 99 -7.63 10.54 16.95
N LEU A 100 -8.38 10.68 18.04
CA LEU A 100 -9.59 9.89 18.27
C LEU A 100 -10.69 10.40 17.32
N LEU A 101 -10.90 9.66 16.23
CA LEU A 101 -12.00 9.90 15.30
C LEU A 101 -13.17 8.99 15.69
N THR A 102 -14.25 9.59 16.19
CA THR A 102 -15.48 8.87 16.55
C THR A 102 -16.13 8.28 15.28
N GLY A 103 -16.44 6.98 15.31
CA GLY A 103 -17.06 6.25 14.19
C GLY A 103 -16.09 5.49 13.28
N THR A 104 -14.78 5.75 13.31
CA THR A 104 -13.78 5.08 12.45
C THR A 104 -12.79 4.22 13.26
N THR A 105 -13.19 3.69 14.42
CA THR A 105 -12.29 3.03 15.38
C THR A 105 -11.57 1.78 14.86
N ALA A 106 -12.02 1.18 13.76
CA ALA A 106 -11.30 0.10 13.07
C ALA A 106 -10.24 0.61 12.07
N ALA A 107 -10.35 1.84 11.57
CA ALA A 107 -9.45 2.40 10.55
C ALA A 107 -8.22 3.14 11.12
N SER A 108 -8.09 3.24 12.45
CA SER A 108 -6.98 3.94 13.13
C SER A 108 -5.68 3.12 13.27
N TRP A 109 -5.61 1.89 12.75
CA TRP A 109 -4.53 0.94 13.06
C TRP A 109 -3.34 0.88 12.08
N VAL A 110 -3.16 1.84 11.17
CA VAL A 110 -2.07 1.77 10.17
C VAL A 110 -0.93 2.73 10.52
N THR A 111 0.22 2.21 10.98
CA THR A 111 1.43 3.00 11.29
C THR A 111 2.13 3.51 10.01
N ALA A 112 2.47 4.81 9.95
CA ALA A 112 3.38 5.33 8.93
C ALA A 112 4.84 5.01 9.30
N GLN A 113 5.61 4.44 8.36
CA GLN A 113 7.06 4.37 8.46
C GLN A 113 7.70 4.90 7.17
N ASN A 114 8.68 5.80 7.31
CA ASN A 114 9.60 6.12 6.23
C ASN A 114 10.68 5.04 6.23
N ILE A 115 10.59 4.09 5.31
CA ILE A 115 11.62 3.05 5.15
C ILE A 115 12.62 3.59 4.14
N GLY A 116 13.75 4.09 4.64
CA GLY A 116 14.84 4.57 3.79
C GLY A 116 15.35 3.44 2.89
N ALA A 117 15.49 3.72 1.60
CA ALA A 117 16.13 2.79 0.67
C ALA A 117 17.64 2.79 0.93
N GLY A 118 18.11 1.85 1.76
CA GLY A 118 19.52 1.44 1.84
C GLY A 118 20.25 1.79 3.14
N GLY A 119 20.69 0.73 3.82
CA GLY A 119 21.76 0.70 4.80
C GLY A 119 22.25 -0.74 4.87
N GLY A 120 23.25 -1.08 4.06
CA GLY A 120 23.86 -2.41 4.06
C GLY A 120 24.41 -2.76 5.44
N VAL A 121 24.13 -3.99 5.87
CA VAL A 121 24.87 -4.63 6.96
C VAL A 121 26.28 -4.92 6.45
N MET A 122 27.28 -4.32 7.11
CA MET A 122 28.67 -4.81 7.07
C MET A 122 28.75 -6.19 7.72
#